data_AF-A0A6A7M705-F1
#
_entry.id   AF-A0A6A7M705-F1
#
_cell.length_a   1.000
_cell.length_b   1.000
_cell.length_c   1.000
_cell.angle_alpha   90.00
_cell.angle_beta   90.00
_cell.angle_gamma   90.00
#
_symmetry.space_group_name_H-M   'P 1'
#
loop_
_entity.id
_entity.type
_entity.pdbx_description
1 polymer ?
#
loop_
_entity_poly.entity_id
_entity_poly.type
_entity_poly.pdbx_seq_one_letter_code
_entity_poly.pdbx_strand_id
1 'polypeptide(L)' 'MREIRHQLLPYQVGDRPITGTTVISDGSTIDSLTLMDMIMALEDRFDVSLPINMIAEIRTVDQLAETILTLCARA' A
#
# COMPACT_ATOMS: atom_id res chain seq x y z
N MET A 1 -1.38 -5.05 -10.72
CA MET A 1 0.01 -4.55 -10.63
C MET A 1 0.21 -3.13 -11.21
N ARG A 2 -0.16 -2.84 -12.47
CA ARG A 2 0.09 -1.51 -13.07
C ARG A 2 -0.70 -0.36 -12.42
N GLU A 3 -1.96 -0.60 -12.04
CA GLU A 3 -2.82 0.37 -11.31
C GLU A 3 -2.23 0.78 -9.96
N ILE A 4 -1.85 -0.21 -9.14
CA ILE A 4 -1.36 0.01 -7.77
C ILE A 4 -0.08 0.82 -7.81
N ARG A 5 0.85 0.48 -8.71
CA ARG A 5 2.07 1.27 -8.94
C ARG A 5 1.77 2.73 -9.30
N HIS A 6 0.71 3.00 -10.06
CA HIS A 6 0.33 4.37 -10.41
C HIS A 6 -0.19 5.15 -9.20
N GLN A 7 -0.94 4.49 -8.33
CA GLN A 7 -1.43 5.07 -7.07
C GLN A 7 -0.32 5.28 -6.04
N LEU A 8 0.81 4.56 -6.17
CA LEU A 8 1.96 4.66 -5.28
C LEU A 8 2.96 5.76 -5.69
N LEU A 9 2.88 6.28 -6.92
CA LEU A 9 3.74 7.37 -7.42
C LEU A 9 3.74 8.63 -6.53
N PRO A 10 2.60 9.12 -6.01
CA PRO A 10 2.56 10.33 -5.17
C PRO A 10 3.27 10.15 -3.84
N TYR A 11 3.35 8.90 -3.37
CA TYR A 11 3.93 8.54 -2.08
C TYR A 11 5.42 8.24 -2.16
N GLN A 12 6.06 8.43 -3.33
CA GLN A 12 7.51 8.31 -3.46
C GLN A 12 8.23 9.31 -2.55
N VAL A 13 8.96 8.76 -1.58
CA VAL A 13 9.80 9.55 -0.68
C VAL A 13 11.16 9.80 -1.33
N GLY A 14 11.30 10.98 -1.93
CA GLY A 14 12.53 11.44 -2.59
C GLY A 14 12.83 10.73 -3.91
N ASP A 15 14.12 10.53 -4.20
CA ASP A 15 14.60 9.93 -5.45
C ASP A 15 14.66 8.39 -5.42
N ARG A 16 14.09 7.76 -4.38
CA ARG A 16 14.04 6.30 -4.29
C ARG A 16 12.82 5.78 -5.05
N PRO A 17 13.02 4.90 -6.05
CA PRO A 17 11.89 4.23 -6.69
C PRO A 17 11.18 3.36 -5.65
N ILE A 18 9.87 3.60 -5.48
CA ILE A 18 9.02 2.65 -4.74
C ILE A 18 8.91 1.39 -5.61
N THR A 19 9.48 0.30 -5.10
CA THR A 19 9.36 -1.03 -5.69
C THR A 19 8.46 -1.88 -4.80
N GLY A 20 7.98 -3.01 -5.32
CA GLY A 20 7.20 -3.96 -4.54
C GLY A 20 7.90 -4.44 -3.26
N THR A 21 9.24 -4.44 -3.28
CA THR A 21 10.11 -4.81 -2.14
C THR A 21 10.35 -3.68 -1.15
N THR A 22 9.81 -2.47 -1.39
CA THR A 22 9.95 -1.34 -0.46
C THR A 22 9.28 -1.66 0.87
N VAL A 23 10.06 -1.59 1.95
CA VAL A 23 9.59 -1.86 3.31
C VAL A 23 8.86 -0.64 3.86
N ILE A 24 7.60 -0.85 4.26
CA ILE A 24 6.71 0.17 4.83
C ILE A 24 6.48 -0.01 6.34
N SER A 25 6.68 -1.21 6.87
CA SER A 25 6.51 -1.48 8.30
C SER A 25 7.56 -0.86 9.23
N ASP A 26 8.78 -0.63 8.75
CA ASP A 26 9.90 -0.14 9.58
C ASP A 26 9.93 1.39 9.72
N GLY A 27 8.94 2.11 9.17
CA GLY A 27 8.88 3.59 9.25
C GLY A 27 10.03 4.34 8.56
N SER A 28 10.98 3.63 7.93
CA SER A 28 12.17 4.23 7.33
C SER A 28 11.93 4.77 5.91
N THR A 29 10.89 4.27 5.22
CA THR A 29 10.64 4.61 3.80
C THR A 29 9.33 5.33 3.56
N ILE A 30 8.29 5.04 4.34
CA ILE A 30 6.98 5.72 4.24
C ILE A 30 6.57 6.07 5.67
N ASP A 31 6.20 7.33 5.88
CA ASP A 31 5.71 7.80 7.17
C ASP A 31 4.36 7.14 7.52
N SER A 32 4.08 6.92 8.79
CA SER A 32 2.84 6.24 9.21
C SER A 32 1.59 7.02 8.80
N LEU A 33 1.64 8.35 8.74
CA LEU A 33 0.54 9.16 8.23
C LEU A 33 0.33 8.96 6.74
N THR A 34 1.43 8.96 5.98
CA THR A 34 1.41 8.71 4.54
C THR A 34 0.89 7.31 4.21
N LEU A 35 1.24 6.31 5.04
CA LEU A 35 0.72 4.96 4.90
C LEU A 35 -0.81 4.93 5.08
N MET A 36 -1.34 5.63 6.09
CA MET A 36 -2.79 5.71 6.32
C MET A 36 -3.52 6.41 5.16
N ASP A 37 -2.99 7.52 4.65
CA ASP A 37 -3.57 8.23 3.50
C ASP A 37 -3.56 7.37 2.23
N MET A 38 -2.46 6.64 2.01
CA MET A 38 -2.31 5.72 0.90
C MET A 38 -3.32 4.58 0.98
N ILE A 39 -3.54 4.02 2.17
CA ILE A 39 -4.52 2.95 2.38
C ILE A 39 -5.94 3.47 2.14
N MET A 40 -6.32 4.61 2.70
CA MET A 40 -7.64 5.21 2.43
C MET A 40 -7.88 5.46 0.94
N ALA A 41 -6.87 5.96 0.22
CA ALA A 41 -6.97 6.16 -1.23
C ALA A 41 -7.11 4.85 -2.00
N LEU A 42 -6.44 3.78 -1.56
CA LEU A 42 -6.55 2.46 -2.16
C LEU A 42 -7.90 1.80 -1.87
N GLU A 43 -8.38 1.88 -0.63
CA GLU A 43 -9.71 1.37 -0.22
C GLU A 43 -10.83 1.97 -1.09
N ASP A 44 -10.86 3.29 -1.23
CA ASP A 44 -11.84 3.99 -2.07
C ASP A 44 -11.70 3.64 -3.56
N ARG A 45 -10.45 3.50 -4.05
CA ARG A 45 -10.19 3.23 -5.47
C ARG A 45 -10.54 1.80 -5.88
N PHE A 46 -10.31 0.84 -5.00
CA PHE A 46 -10.53 -0.59 -5.25
C PHE A 46 -11.86 -1.09 -4.69
N ASP A 47 -12.63 -0.23 -4.02
CA ASP A 47 -13.87 -0.57 -3.32
C ASP A 47 -13.66 -1.74 -2.33
N VAL A 48 -12.54 -1.70 -1.61
CA VAL A 48 -12.15 -2.70 -0.60
C VAL A 48 -12.02 -2.05 0.76
N SER A 49 -12.14 -2.86 1.82
CA SER A 49 -11.84 -2.42 3.19
C SER A 49 -10.68 -3.22 3.75
N LEU A 50 -9.61 -2.53 4.14
CA LEU A 50 -8.38 -3.08 4.69
C LEU A 50 -8.39 -2.89 6.21
N PRO A 51 -8.60 -3.97 6.98
CA PRO A 51 -8.63 -3.85 8.43
C PRO A 51 -7.22 -3.64 8.99
N ILE A 52 -7.11 -2.87 10.09
CA ILE A 52 -5.83 -2.43 10.65
C ILE A 52 -4.90 -3.57 11.09
N ASN A 53 -5.47 -4.73 11.40
CA ASN A 53 -4.72 -5.95 11.69
C ASN A 53 -3.91 -6.44 10.47
N MET A 54 -4.45 -6.36 9.26
CA MET A 54 -3.71 -6.67 8.03
C MET A 54 -2.59 -5.65 7.79
N ILE A 55 -2.88 -4.36 8.01
CA ILE A 55 -1.90 -3.28 7.84
C ILE A 55 -0.68 -3.50 8.74
N ALA A 56 -0.89 -3.97 9.98
CA ALA A 56 0.18 -4.28 10.92
C ALA A 56 1.03 -5.49 10.50
N GLU A 57 0.48 -6.42 9.73
CA GLU A 57 1.20 -7.57 9.17
C GLU A 57 1.95 -7.25 7.88
N ILE A 58 1.46 -6.26 7.11
CA ILE A 58 2.04 -5.84 5.84
C ILE A 58 3.41 -5.18 6.05
N ARG A 59 4.45 -5.85 5.57
CA ARG A 59 5.84 -5.38 5.63
C ARG A 59 6.25 -4.60 4.41
N THR A 60 5.74 -4.96 3.24
CA THR A 60 6.15 -4.37 1.95
C THR A 60 4.98 -3.89 1.12
N VAL A 61 5.27 -3.00 0.18
CA VAL A 61 4.30 -2.48 -0.79
C VAL A 61 3.67 -3.60 -1.62
N ASP A 62 4.42 -4.64 -2.00
CA ASP A 62 3.85 -5.81 -2.69
C ASP A 62 2.86 -6.57 -1.82
N GLN A 63 3.13 -6.74 -0.52
CA GLN A 63 2.18 -7.42 0.38
C GLN A 63 0.87 -6.62 0.49
N LEU A 64 0.95 -5.30 0.55
CA LEU A 64 -0.24 -4.44 0.51
C LEU A 64 -1.01 -4.64 -0.80
N ALA A 65 -0.29 -4.59 -1.93
CA ALA A 65 -0.88 -4.75 -3.26
C ALA A 65 -1.55 -6.13 -3.44
N GLU A 66 -0.89 -7.18 -2.98
CA GLU A 66 -1.39 -8.56 -3.01
C GLU A 66 -2.62 -8.72 -2.11
N THR A 67 -2.61 -8.10 -0.94
CA THR A 67 -3.75 -8.10 -0.01
C THR A 67 -4.99 -7.46 -0.65
N ILE A 68 -4.83 -6.28 -1.27
CA ILE A 68 -5.90 -5.60 -2.00
C ILE A 68 -6.42 -6.45 -3.15
N LEU A 69 -5.52 -7.04 -3.95
CA LEU A 69 -5.90 -7.92 -5.05
C LEU A 69 -6.67 -9.15 -4.57
N THR A 70 -6.24 -9.72 -3.44
CA THR A 70 -6.91 -10.87 -2.82
C THR A 70 -8.30 -10.52 -2.31
N LEU A 71 -8.48 -9.30 -1.76
CA LEU A 71 -9.78 -8.81 -1.32
C LEU A 71 -10.71 -8.50 -2.50
N CYS A 72 -10.23 -7.79 -3.53
CA CYS A 72 -10.98 -7.56 -4.76
C CYS A 72 -11.40 -8.86 -5.45
N ALA A 73 -10.55 -9.88 -5.45
CA ALA A 73 -10.87 -11.17 -6.08
C ALA A 73 -11.97 -11.96 -5.34
N ARG A 74 -12.32 -11.56 -4.12
CA ARG A 74 -13.35 -12.19 -3.29
C ARG A 74 -14.65 -11.38 -3.22
N ALA A 75 -14.69 -10.19 -3.82
CA ALA A 75 -15.84 -9.29 -3.86
C ALA A 75 -16.71 -9.52 -5.10
#